data_AF-A0A9D0ZE21-F1
#
_entry.id   AF-A0A9D0ZE21-F1
#
_cell.length_a   1.000
_cell.length_b   1.000
_cell.length_c   1.000
_cell.angle_alpha   90.00
_cell.angle_beta   90.00
_cell.angle_gamma   90.00
#
_symmetry.space_group_name_H-M   'P 1'
#
loop_
_entity.id
_entity.type
_entity.pdbx_description
1 polymer ?
#
loop_
_entity_poly.entity_id
_entity_poly.type
_entity_poly.pdbx_seq_one_letter_code
_entity_poly.pdbx_strand_id
1 'polypeptide(L)' 'MRCGCPECGAYMVHADGARVSCVCPDCGYRCTACLGTNTLLSRETLAALREDRALAERVAQDILRADKAQDDAEGDAF' A
#
# COMPACT_ATOMS: atom_id res chain seq x y z
N MET A 1 7.59 -11.84 -2.85
CA MET A 1 8.50 -10.91 -2.16
C MET A 1 8.50 -11.27 -0.67
N ARG A 2 9.63 -11.10 0.01
CA ARG A 2 9.76 -11.34 1.47
C ARG A 2 10.20 -10.01 2.09
N CYS A 3 9.46 -9.51 3.08
CA CYS A 3 9.65 -8.17 3.62
C CYS A 3 10.28 -8.25 5.03
N GLY A 4 11.24 -7.38 5.32
CA GLY A 4 11.68 -7.10 6.69
C GLY A 4 10.83 -5.97 7.27
N CYS A 5 10.56 -6.01 8.57
CA CYS A 5 9.84 -4.94 9.24
C CYS A 5 10.73 -3.71 9.36
N PRO A 6 10.29 -2.51 8.92
CA PRO A 6 11.09 -1.30 9.05
C PRO A 6 11.30 -0.90 10.51
N GLU A 7 10.32 -1.14 11.37
CA GLU A 7 10.36 -0.76 12.79
C GLU A 7 11.34 -1.59 13.64
N CYS A 8 11.57 -2.86 13.30
CA CYS A 8 12.33 -3.77 14.17
C CYS A 8 13.21 -4.79 13.43
N GLY A 9 13.23 -4.77 12.10
CA GLY A 9 14.00 -5.70 11.25
C GLY A 9 13.46 -7.13 11.19
N ALA A 10 12.42 -7.47 11.98
CA ALA A 10 11.87 -8.81 12.03
C ALA A 10 11.28 -9.24 10.68
N TYR A 11 11.38 -10.54 10.40
CA TYR A 11 10.80 -11.13 9.19
C TYR A 11 9.26 -11.02 9.22
N MET A 12 8.67 -10.38 8.21
CA MET A 12 7.23 -10.18 8.15
C MET A 12 6.52 -11.35 7.46
N VAL A 13 5.35 -11.71 8.00
CA VAL A 13 4.49 -12.76 7.45
C VAL A 13 3.34 -12.16 6.63
N HIS A 14 2.91 -12.84 5.58
CA HIS A 14 1.74 -12.41 4.82
C HIS A 14 0.48 -12.77 5.60
N ALA A 15 -0.37 -11.77 5.86
CA ALA A 15 -1.72 -11.98 6.32
C ALA A 15 -2.63 -12.28 5.13
N ASP A 16 -3.37 -13.38 5.24
CA ASP A 16 -4.42 -13.80 4.33
C ASP A 16 -5.79 -13.20 4.71
N GLY A 17 -6.75 -13.27 3.78
CA GLY A 17 -8.10 -12.72 3.95
C GLY A 17 -8.34 -11.39 3.23
N ALA A 18 -9.34 -10.63 3.69
CA ALA A 18 -9.83 -9.44 2.98
C ALA A 18 -8.86 -8.24 2.96
N ARG A 19 -7.88 -8.22 3.88
CA ARG A 19 -6.84 -7.17 3.98
C ARG A 19 -5.46 -7.77 3.77
N VAL A 20 -5.19 -8.16 2.53
CA VAL A 20 -3.89 -8.70 2.12
C VAL A 20 -2.81 -7.68 2.48
N SER A 21 -1.86 -8.06 3.33
CA SER A 21 -0.77 -7.20 3.80
C SER A 21 0.31 -8.05 4.47
N CYS A 22 1.51 -7.51 4.68
CA CYS A 22 2.51 -8.12 5.53
C CYS A 22 2.32 -7.62 6.97
N VAL A 23 2.41 -8.50 7.96
CA VAL A 23 2.31 -8.17 9.38
C VAL A 23 3.60 -8.57 10.08
N CYS A 24 4.16 -7.68 10.89
CA CYS A 24 5.27 -8.00 11.77
C CYS A 24 4.76 -8.80 12.98
N PRO A 25 5.30 -10.00 13.26
CA PRO A 25 4.90 -10.77 14.44
C PRO A 25 5.35 -10.15 15.77
N ASP A 26 6.40 -9.32 15.75
CA ASP A 26 7.05 -8.82 16.96
C ASP A 26 6.45 -7.48 17.41
N CYS A 27 6.25 -6.54 16.48
CA CYS A 27 5.71 -5.20 16.79
C CYS A 27 4.30 -4.94 16.24
N GLY A 28 3.76 -5.83 15.40
CA GLY A 28 2.42 -5.68 14.82
C GLY A 28 2.31 -4.71 13.64
N TYR A 29 3.41 -4.08 13.19
CA TYR A 29 3.43 -3.20 12.02
C TYR A 29 2.82 -3.89 10.79
N ARG A 30 2.00 -3.15 10.03
CA ARG A 30 1.33 -3.62 8.82
C ARG A 30 1.85 -2.88 7.59
N CYS A 31 2.45 -3.63 6.67
CA CYS A 31 2.95 -3.13 5.39
C CYS A 31 2.05 -3.59 4.24
N THR A 32 1.70 -2.67 3.36
CA THR A 32 0.96 -2.94 2.11
C THR A 32 1.79 -2.62 0.86
N ALA A 33 3.00 -2.05 1.02
CA ALA A 33 3.88 -1.60 -0.05
C ALA A 33 4.15 -2.68 -1.11
N CYS A 34 4.73 -3.81 -0.71
CA CYS A 34 5.14 -4.85 -1.66
C CYS A 34 3.98 -5.57 -2.35
N LEU A 35 2.78 -5.52 -1.76
CA LEU A 35 1.58 -6.16 -2.30
C LEU A 35 0.66 -5.16 -3.01
N GLY A 36 0.92 -3.84 -2.89
CA GLY A 36 0.12 -2.77 -3.50
C GLY A 36 -1.33 -2.70 -2.99
N THR A 37 -1.65 -3.33 -1.87
CA THR A 37 -3.04 -3.61 -1.47
C THR A 37 -3.81 -2.39 -0.96
N ASN A 38 -3.11 -1.30 -0.66
CA ASN A 38 -3.70 0.01 -0.36
C ASN A 38 -4.10 0.82 -1.61
N THR A 39 -3.75 0.35 -2.81
CA THR A 39 -4.00 1.07 -4.07
C THR A 39 -5.03 0.36 -4.96
N LEU A 40 -5.73 -0.64 -4.42
CA LEU A 40 -6.72 -1.41 -5.17
C LEU A 40 -7.96 -0.56 -5.47
N LEU A 41 -8.28 -0.44 -6.76
CA LEU A 41 -9.47 0.26 -7.24
C LEU A 41 -10.62 -0.72 -7.44
N SER A 42 -11.85 -0.26 -7.17
CA SER A 42 -13.04 -1.05 -7.48
C SER A 42 -13.25 -1.16 -8.99
N ARG A 43 -14.00 -2.18 -9.42
CA ARG A 43 -14.29 -2.37 -10.85
C ARG A 43 -15.06 -1.19 -11.45
N GLU A 44 -15.97 -0.62 -10.67
CA GLU A 44 -16.77 0.55 -11.05
C GLU A 44 -15.89 1.79 -11.18
N THR A 45 -14.95 1.95 -10.26
CA THR A 45 -13.96 3.04 -10.30
C THR A 45 -13.11 2.92 -11.56
N LEU A 46 -12.57 1.73 -11.86
CA LEU A 46 -11.80 1.49 -13.08
C LEU A 46 -12.60 1.78 -14.36
N ALA A 47 -13.89 1.42 -14.39
CA ALA A 47 -14.76 1.74 -15.52
C ALA A 47 -14.94 3.26 -15.70
N ALA A 48 -15.11 4.02 -14.60
CA ALA A 48 -15.23 5.47 -14.66
C ALA A 48 -13.95 6.15 -15.19
N LEU A 49 -12.77 5.62 -14.85
CA LEU A 49 -11.49 6.16 -15.35
C LEU A 49 -11.32 6.03 -16.86
N ARG A 50 -11.97 5.04 -17.49
CA ARG A 50 -11.96 4.89 -18.95
C ARG A 50 -12.64 6.06 -19.65
N GLU A 51 -13.74 6.55 -19.07
CA GLU A 51 -14.62 7.53 -19.70
C GLU A 51 -14.23 8.99 -19.36
N ASP A 52 -13.61 9.22 -18.19
CA ASP A 52 -13.25 10.56 -17.71
C ASP A 52 -11.73 10.68 -17.47
N ARG A 53 -11.06 11.35 -18.40
CA ARG A 53 -9.61 11.63 -18.33
C ARG A 53 -9.23 12.50 -17.11
N ALA A 54 -10.05 13.48 -16.75
CA ALA A 54 -9.74 14.35 -15.62
C ALA A 54 -9.86 13.59 -14.29
N LEU A 55 -10.82 12.67 -14.19
CA LEU A 55 -10.90 11.74 -13.06
C LEU A 55 -9.68 10.80 -13.02
N ALA A 56 -9.27 10.27 -14.17
CA ALA A 56 -8.09 9.41 -14.28
C ALA A 56 -6.82 10.10 -13.76
N GLU A 57 -6.59 11.36 -14.15
CA GLU A 57 -5.44 12.14 -13.69
C GLU A 57 -5.46 12.37 -12.18
N ARG A 58 -6.63 12.70 -11.60
CA ARG A 58 -6.76 12.89 -10.14
C ARG A 58 -6.50 11.61 -9.36
N VAL A 59 -7.14 10.51 -9.74
CA VAL A 59 -6.95 9.22 -9.05
C VAL A 59 -5.50 8.76 -9.12
N ALA A 60 -4.83 8.95 -10.26
CA ALA A 60 -3.40 8.65 -10.37
C ALA A 60 -2.55 9.50 -9.41
N GLN A 61 -2.83 10.81 -9.28
CA GLN A 61 -2.14 11.68 -8.32
C GLN A 61 -2.38 11.27 -6.86
N ASP A 62 -3.61 10.88 -6.53
CA ASP A 62 -3.95 10.43 -5.17
C ASP A 62 -3.20 9.14 -4.80
N ILE A 63 -3.11 8.17 -5.72
CA ILE A 63 -2.34 6.93 -5.53
C ILE A 63 -0.87 7.25 -5.28
N LEU A 64 -0.25 8.06 -6.14
CA LEU A 64 1.17 8.41 -6.02
C LEU A 64 1.47 9.18 -4.72
N ARG A 65 0.55 10.03 -4.28
CA ARG A 65 0.68 10.76 -3.01
C ARG A 65 0.57 9.83 -1.81
N ALA A 66 -0.34 8.85 -1.85
CA ALA A 66 -0.51 7.86 -0.78
C ALA A 66 0.72 6.96 -0.65
N ASP A 67 1.26 6.48 -1.77
CA ASP A 67 2.50 5.69 -1.79
C ASP A 67 3.68 6.49 -1.22
N LYS A 68 3.87 7.74 -1.69
CA LYS A 68 4.94 8.60 -1.17
C LYS A 68 4.81 8.86 0.33
N ALA A 69 3.61 9.12 0.85
CA ALA A 69 3.42 9.38 2.27
C ALA A 69 3.75 8.15 3.13
N GLN A 70 3.53 6.95 2.60
CA GLN A 70 3.91 5.70 3.27
C GLN A 70 5.43 5.53 3.28
N ASP A 71 6.10 5.77 2.16
CA ASP A 71 7.56 5.71 2.06
C ASP A 71 8.24 6.74 2.98
N ASP A 72 7.70 7.97 3.04
CA ASP A 72 8.23 9.04 3.90
C ASP A 72 8.06 8.67 5.39
N ALA A 73 6.92 8.11 5.78
CA ALA A 73 6.70 7.62 7.15
C ALA A 73 7.65 6.47 7.53
N GLU A 74 8.13 5.71 6.55
CA GLU A 74 9.10 4.62 6.73
C GLU A 74 10.56 5.13 6.77
N GLY A 75 10.85 6.28 6.15
CA GLY A 75 12.17 6.92 6.11
C GLY A 75 12.58 7.67 7.39
N ASP A 76 11.61 8.06 8.21
CA ASP A 76 11.83 8.82 9.46
C ASP A 76 12.08 7.91 10.69
N ALA A 77 12.10 6.58 10.50
CA ALA A 77 12.28 5.56 11.55
C ALA A 77 13.73 5.03 11.68
N PHE A 78 14.71 5.64 11.01
CA PHE A 78 16.14 5.24 11.04
C PHE A 78 17.05 6.29 11.70
#